data_AF-A0A9D7GF64-F1
#
_entry.id   AF-A0A9D7GF64-F1
#
_cell.length_a   1.000
_cell.length_b   1.000
_cell.length_c   1.000
_cell.angle_alpha   90.00
_cell.angle_beta   90.00
_cell.angle_gamma   90.00
#
_symmetry.space_group_name_H-M   'P 1'
#
loop_
_entity.id
_entity.type
_entity.pdbx_description
1 polymer ?
#
loop_
_entity_poly.entity_id
_entity_poly.type
_entity_poly.pdbx_seq_one_letter_code
_entity_poly.pdbx_strand_id
1 'polypeptide(L)'
;MIIQFHIHYKTNNKTFIAIQYFSEGKTQTVQMLSYDNENWILSLEFENITSIQYKYVLQEQGNHSTFEWGKTVIFIFQMKI
;
A
#
# COMPACT_ATOMS: atom_id res chain seq x y z
N MET A 1 -13.81 3.63 -7.87
CA MET A 1 -13.23 4.71 -7.03
C MET A 1 -11.72 4.55 -7.03
N ILE A 2 -10.98 5.63 -7.26
CA ILE A 2 -9.52 5.59 -7.27
C ILE A 2 -9.01 6.12 -5.93
N ILE A 3 -8.15 5.36 -5.26
CA ILE A 3 -7.43 5.78 -4.05
C ILE A 3 -5.96 5.94 -4.38
N GLN A 4 -5.39 7.07 -3.99
CA GLN A 4 -3.96 7.33 -4.09
C GLN A 4 -3.30 7.21 -2.71
N PHE A 5 -2.26 6.38 -2.63
CA PHE A 5 -1.43 6.21 -1.45
C PHE A 5 -0.12 6.96 -1.65
N HIS A 6 0.27 7.73 -0.65
CA HIS A 6 1.48 8.51 -0.64
C HIS A 6 2.22 8.27 0.67
N ILE A 7 3.52 8.01 0.58
CA ILE A 7 4.38 7.96 1.74
C ILE A 7 5.77 8.49 1.42
N HIS A 8 6.30 9.30 2.33
CA HIS A 8 7.68 9.72 2.32
C HIS A 8 8.48 8.78 3.25
N TYR A 9 9.28 7.91 2.66
CA TYR A 9 10.12 6.94 3.36
C TYR A 9 11.36 6.59 2.52
N LYS A 10 12.55 6.80 3.07
CA LYS A 10 13.81 6.50 2.40
C LYS A 10 14.14 5.02 2.45
N THR A 11 14.27 4.37 1.30
CA THR A 11 14.75 2.98 1.19
C THR A 11 16.20 2.93 0.68
N ASN A 12 16.78 1.74 0.63
CA ASN A 12 18.05 1.51 -0.05
C ASN A 12 17.81 0.84 -1.41
N ASN A 13 18.87 0.64 -2.21
CA ASN A 13 18.75 0.08 -3.57
C ASN A 13 18.21 -1.36 -3.63
N LYS A 14 18.09 -2.04 -2.50
CA LYS A 14 17.57 -3.40 -2.40
C LYS A 14 16.18 -3.46 -1.78
N THR A 15 15.62 -2.35 -1.31
CA THR A 15 14.33 -2.35 -0.63
C THR A 15 13.34 -1.39 -1.29
N PHE A 16 12.07 -1.77 -1.25
CA PHE A 16 10.97 -1.00 -1.80
C PHE A 16 9.76 -1.03 -0.88
N ILE A 17 8.90 -0.03 -1.02
CA ILE A 17 7.64 0.05 -0.29
C ILE A 17 6.53 -0.61 -1.10
N ALA A 18 5.67 -1.38 -0.43
CA ALA A 18 4.43 -1.90 -0.98
C ALA A 18 3.26 -1.57 -0.05
N ILE A 19 2.04 -1.66 -0.58
CA ILE A 19 0.80 -1.66 0.21
C ILE A 19 0.31 -3.09 0.30
N GLN A 20 0.08 -3.56 1.52
CA GLN A 20 -0.70 -4.76 1.76
C GLN A 20 -2.11 -4.36 2.18
N TYR A 21 -3.13 -4.85 1.48
CA TYR A 21 -4.53 -4.55 1.75
C TYR A 21 -5.42 -5.79 1.61
N PHE A 22 -6.58 -5.76 2.27
CA PHE A 22 -7.58 -6.82 2.18
C PHE A 22 -8.70 -6.41 1.22
N SER A 23 -8.94 -7.21 0.19
CA SER A 23 -10.01 -7.02 -0.79
C SER A 23 -10.51 -8.37 -1.29
N GLU A 24 -11.82 -8.49 -1.55
CA GLU A 24 -12.45 -9.71 -2.10
C GLU A 24 -12.10 -11.00 -1.33
N GLY A 25 -11.99 -10.92 0.00
CA GLY A 25 -11.67 -12.07 0.84
C GLY A 25 -10.20 -12.51 0.81
N LYS A 26 -9.32 -11.72 0.17
CA LYS A 26 -7.89 -12.04 0.02
C LYS A 26 -7.01 -10.86 0.42
N THR A 27 -5.85 -11.17 0.96
CA THR A 27 -4.78 -10.20 1.18
C THR A 27 -3.98 -10.05 -0.12
N GLN A 28 -3.86 -8.82 -0.60
CA GLN A 28 -3.06 -8.47 -1.76
C GLN A 28 -1.91 -7.57 -1.34
N THR A 29 -0.74 -7.72 -1.98
CA THR A 29 0.42 -6.86 -1.77
C THR A 29 0.82 -6.27 -3.11
N VAL A 30 0.89 -4.94 -3.19
CA VAL A 30 1.22 -4.22 -4.43
C VAL A 30 2.37 -3.26 -4.17
N GLN A 31 3.45 -3.41 -4.92
CA GLN A 31 4.60 -2.53 -4.86
C GLN A 31 4.21 -1.10 -5.27
N MET A 32 4.69 -0.12 -4.50
CA MET A 32 4.57 1.29 -4.83
C MET A 32 5.67 1.73 -5.79
N LEU A 33 5.39 2.77 -6.57
CA LEU A 33 6.35 3.38 -7.49
C LEU A 33 7.14 4.48 -6.77
N SER A 34 8.43 4.59 -7.06
CA SER A 34 9.28 5.69 -6.63
C SER A 34 10.31 6.00 -7.71
N TYR A 35 10.67 7.28 -7.84
CA TYR A 35 11.70 7.76 -8.76
C TYR A 35 13.01 8.12 -8.04
N ASP A 36 12.96 8.28 -6.71
CA ASP A 36 14.04 8.79 -5.87
C ASP A 36 14.36 7.88 -4.67
N ASN A 37 13.63 6.76 -4.51
CA ASN A 37 13.66 5.87 -3.35
C ASN A 37 13.30 6.56 -2.02
N GLU A 38 12.60 7.70 -2.07
CA GLU A 38 12.19 8.47 -0.89
C GLU A 38 10.69 8.78 -0.91
N ASN A 39 10.14 9.11 -2.07
CA ASN A 39 8.72 9.39 -2.27
C ASN A 39 8.07 8.22 -3.00
N TRP A 40 7.10 7.58 -2.36
CA TRP A 40 6.42 6.42 -2.89
C TRP A 40 4.96 6.74 -3.15
N ILE A 41 4.49 6.35 -4.34
CA ILE A 41 3.12 6.56 -4.80
C ILE A 41 2.50 5.28 -5.36
N LEU A 42 1.22 5.08 -5.11
CA LEU A 42 0.43 4.00 -5.70
C LEU A 42 -1.01 4.47 -5.91
N SER A 43 -1.57 4.21 -7.09
CA SER A 43 -3.00 4.39 -7.35
C SER A 43 -3.65 3.03 -7.51
N LEU A 44 -4.69 2.76 -6.73
CA LEU A 44 -5.50 1.55 -6.84
C LEU A 44 -6.94 1.93 -7.16
N GLU A 45 -7.51 1.23 -8.13
CA GLU A 45 -8.93 1.34 -8.46
C GLU A 45 -9.70 0.24 -7.74
N PHE A 46 -10.78 0.65 -7.08
CA PHE A 46 -11.67 -0.24 -6.34
C PHE A 46 -13.12 -0.07 -6.82
N GLU A 47 -13.80 -1.19 -7.02
CA GLU A 47 -15.22 -1.22 -7.33
C GLU A 47 -16.03 -1.45 -6.05
N ASN A 48 -17.05 -0.62 -5.81
CA ASN A 48 -18.05 -0.81 -4.75
C ASN A 48 -17.50 -1.03 -3.33
N ILE A 49 -16.35 -0.46 -2.97
CA ILE A 49 -15.80 -0.59 -1.60
C ILE A 49 -16.38 0.46 -0.65
N THR A 50 -16.71 0.03 0.57
CA THR A 50 -17.17 0.90 1.67
C THR A 50 -16.09 1.15 2.71
N SER A 51 -15.08 0.29 2.77
CA SER A 51 -13.88 0.50 3.56
C SER A 51 -12.68 -0.21 2.95
N ILE A 52 -11.49 0.23 3.35
CA ILE A 52 -10.24 -0.46 3.04
C ILE A 52 -9.40 -0.57 4.30
N GLN A 53 -8.90 -1.78 4.56
CA GLN A 53 -7.90 -2.04 5.56
C GLN A 53 -6.56 -2.28 4.88
N TYR A 54 -5.56 -1.47 5.21
CA TYR A 54 -4.25 -1.55 4.58
C TYR A 54 -3.11 -1.25 5.56
N LYS A 55 -1.90 -1.65 5.18
CA LYS A 55 -0.65 -1.23 5.82
C LYS A 55 0.43 -1.08 4.76
N TYR A 56 1.40 -0.22 5.05
CA TYR A 56 2.64 -0.18 4.29
C TYR A 56 3.48 -1.40 4.66
N VAL A 57 4.32 -1.88 3.75
CA VAL A 57 5.28 -2.94 4.03
C VAL A 57 6.60 -2.63 3.33
N LEU A 58 7.71 -2.94 3.99
CA LEU A 58 9.04 -2.86 3.39
C LEU A 58 9.43 -4.25 2.88
N GLN A 59 9.79 -4.35 1.60
CA GLN A 59 10.18 -5.61 0.97
C GLN A 59 11.60 -5.51 0.40
N GLU A 60 12.31 -6.64 0.38
CA GLU A 60 13.66 -6.74 -0.19
C GLU A 60 13.59 -7.37 -1.59
N GLN A 61 14.40 -6.87 -2.53
CA GLN A 61 14.53 -7.46 -3.86
C GLN A 61 15.10 -8.88 -3.75
N GLY A 62 14.40 -9.85 -4.34
CA GLY A 62 14.84 -11.25 -4.39
C GLY A 62 14.48 -12.10 -3.17
N ASN A 63 14.02 -11.48 -2.07
CA ASN A 63 13.47 -12.18 -0.91
C ASN A 63 12.03 -11.73 -0.69
N HIS A 64 11.07 -12.68 -0.65
CA HIS A 64 9.67 -12.39 -0.28
C HIS A 64 9.50 -11.97 1.20
N SER A 65 10.62 -11.80 1.93
CA SER A 65 10.67 -11.34 3.30
C SER A 65 10.01 -9.97 3.40
N THR A 66 8.81 -9.97 3.97
CA THR A 66 8.03 -8.76 4.24
C THR A 66 8.41 -8.30 5.65
N PHE A 67 9.13 -7.19 5.75
CA PHE A 67 9.32 -6.52 7.02
C PHE A 67 8.04 -5.72 7.28
N GLU A 68 7.22 -6.21 8.22
CA GLU A 68 6.02 -5.52 8.63
C GLU A 68 6.39 -4.13 9.15
N TRP A 69 5.85 -3.09 8.51
CA TRP A 69 6.12 -1.72 8.91
C TRP A 69 4.84 -0.91 8.94
N GLY A 70 4.49 -0.43 10.14
CA GLY A 70 3.40 0.52 10.32
C GLY A 70 2.11 -0.09 10.84
N LYS A 71 1.26 0.79 11.37
CA LYS A 71 -0.04 0.43 11.93
C LYS A 71 -1.01 0.11 10.80
N THR A 72 -1.84 -0.91 10.99
CA THR A 72 -3.02 -1.14 10.16
C THR A 72 -3.91 0.09 10.17
N VAL A 73 -4.15 0.66 8.98
CA VAL A 73 -5.07 1.76 8.77
C VAL A 73 -6.38 1.20 8.25
N ILE A 74 -7.50 1.66 8.81
CA ILE A 74 -8.84 1.39 8.31
C ILE A 74 -9.41 2.73 7.85
N PHE A 75 -9.76 2.82 6.58
CA PHE A 75 -10.41 3.99 6.01
C PHE A 75 -11.83 3.61 5.58
N ILE A 76 -12.83 4.38 6.01
CA ILE A 76 -14.25 4.14 5.74
C ILE A 76 -14.76 5.23 4.81
N PHE A 77 -15.33 4.85 3.68
CA PHE A 77 -15.91 5.76 2.71
C PHE A 77 -17.36 6.06 3.11
N GLN A 78 -17.64 7.32 3.45
CA GLN A 78 -19.02 7.78 3.63
C GLN A 78 -19.58 8.19 2.27
N MET A 79 -20.45 7.35 1.70
CA MET A 79 -21.24 7.75 0.54
C MET A 79 -22.34 8.70 1.01
N LYS A 80 -22.28 9.98 0.59
CA LYS A 80 -23.44 10.86 0.67
C LYS A 80 -24.38 10.48 -0.47
N ILE A 81 -25.56 9.98 -0.10
CA ILE A 81 -26.69 9.72 -1.01
C ILE A 81 -27.35 11.06 -1.35
#